data_AF-A0A923RP93-F1
#
_entry.id   AF-A0A923RP93-F1
#
_cell.length_a   1.000
_cell.length_b   1.000
_cell.length_c   1.000
_cell.angle_alpha   90.00
_cell.angle_beta   90.00
_cell.angle_gamma   90.00
#
_symmetry.space_group_name_H-M   'P 1'
#
loop_
_entity.id
_entity.type
_entity.pdbx_description
1 polymer ?
#
loop_
_entity_poly.entity_id
_entity_poly.type
_entity_poly.pdbx_seq_one_letter_code
_entity_poly.pdbx_strand_id
1 'polypeptide(L)'
;MAFNSHVTICSNRDCNVRLLYDPDKDNTDKSNFCFKCGSPLIHTTITAEEMFLIRRVSEDREFIEAMIKLQKENIIEYKSRIAQWREDAKRAGCYGTEEQAKYVPQASNLPKCPYCNSTNIKKISATNRAASIIGFGILSKKIGKQWHCNNCKSDF
;
A
#
# COMPACT_ATOMS: atom_id res chain seq x y z
N MET A 1 -15.15 -8.33 -3.80
CA MET A 1 -14.28 -8.69 -4.95
C MET A 1 -13.37 -9.79 -4.44
N ALA A 2 -13.27 -10.93 -5.14
CA ALA A 2 -12.37 -12.00 -4.70
C ALA A 2 -10.92 -11.52 -4.90
N PHE A 3 -10.11 -11.52 -3.85
CA PHE A 3 -8.69 -11.14 -3.93
C PHE A 3 -7.89 -12.02 -4.91
N ASN A 4 -8.40 -13.21 -5.20
CA ASN A 4 -7.82 -14.18 -6.13
C ASN A 4 -8.15 -13.88 -7.60
N SER A 5 -9.02 -12.91 -7.91
CA SER A 5 -9.31 -12.55 -9.30
C SER A 5 -8.06 -12.06 -10.02
N HIS A 6 -7.81 -12.55 -11.23
CA HIS A 6 -6.70 -12.12 -12.07
C HIS A 6 -6.96 -10.75 -12.70
N VAL A 7 -5.93 -9.93 -12.79
CA VAL A 7 -6.01 -8.59 -13.37
C VAL A 7 -5.72 -8.63 -14.87
N THR A 8 -6.50 -7.87 -15.62
CA THR A 8 -6.28 -7.58 -17.03
C THR A 8 -6.12 -6.09 -17.22
N ILE A 9 -5.14 -5.67 -18.01
CA ILE A 9 -4.83 -4.26 -18.24
C ILE A 9 -4.95 -3.91 -19.72
N CYS A 10 -5.37 -2.69 -20.04
CA CYS A 10 -5.33 -2.20 -21.41
C CYS A 10 -3.89 -2.01 -21.89
N SER A 11 -3.58 -2.42 -23.12
CA SER A 11 -2.26 -2.21 -23.74
C SER A 11 -1.99 -0.75 -24.10
N ASN A 12 -3.03 0.06 -24.32
CA ASN A 12 -2.88 1.49 -24.58
C ASN A 12 -2.50 2.23 -23.29
N ARG A 13 -1.34 2.91 -23.32
CA ARG A 13 -0.79 3.66 -22.19
C ARG A 13 -1.65 4.86 -21.79
N ASP A 14 -2.40 5.43 -22.73
CA ASP A 14 -3.34 6.53 -22.48
C ASP A 14 -4.68 6.02 -21.93
N CYS A 15 -4.84 4.70 -21.79
CA CYS A 15 -6.05 4.06 -21.28
C CYS A 15 -5.80 3.33 -19.95
N ASN A 16 -6.28 3.91 -18.86
CA ASN A 16 -6.16 3.33 -17.51
C ASN A 16 -7.21 2.24 -17.18
N VAL A 17 -7.78 1.59 -18.20
CA VAL A 17 -8.76 0.51 -17.98
C VAL A 17 -8.04 -0.72 -17.42
N ARG A 18 -8.58 -1.21 -16.31
CA ARG A 18 -8.19 -2.47 -15.67
C ARG A 18 -9.45 -3.26 -15.35
N LEU A 19 -9.42 -4.56 -15.60
CA LEU A 19 -10.52 -5.49 -15.39
C LEU A 19 -10.08 -6.60 -14.44
N LEU A 20 -11.02 -7.12 -13.66
CA LEU A 20 -10.81 -8.27 -12.78
C LEU A 20 -11.58 -9.45 -13.34
N TYR A 21 -10.90 -10.59 -13.48
CA TYR A 21 -11.50 -11.83 -13.95
C TYR A 21 -11.33 -12.91 -12.89
N ASP A 22 -12.40 -13.64 -12.63
CA ASP A 22 -12.38 -14.78 -11.73
C ASP A 22 -11.71 -15.97 -12.46
N PRO A 23 -10.59 -16.53 -11.96
CA PRO A 23 -9.95 -17.67 -12.60
C PRO A 23 -10.82 -18.93 -12.58
N ASP A 24 -11.73 -19.05 -11.60
CA ASP A 24 -12.51 -20.27 -11.35
C ASP A 24 -13.85 -20.31 -12.10
N LYS A 25 -14.22 -19.21 -12.79
CA LYS A 25 -15.41 -19.16 -13.64
C LYS A 25 -15.06 -19.45 -15.09
N ASP A 26 -16.02 -20.05 -15.81
CA ASP A 26 -15.92 -20.18 -17.26
C ASP A 26 -15.77 -18.78 -17.85
N ASN A 27 -14.64 -18.57 -18.52
CA ASN A 27 -14.13 -17.27 -18.94
C ASN A 27 -14.32 -17.08 -20.45
N THR A 28 -15.32 -17.76 -21.02
CA THR A 28 -15.77 -17.64 -22.40
C THR A 28 -16.12 -16.20 -22.80
N ASP A 29 -16.40 -15.32 -21.82
CA ASP A 29 -16.67 -13.89 -22.01
C ASP A 29 -15.45 -12.96 -21.79
N LYS A 30 -14.22 -13.49 -21.68
CA LYS A 30 -13.02 -12.64 -21.57
C LYS A 30 -12.84 -11.83 -22.85
N SER A 31 -13.18 -10.54 -22.78
CA SER A 31 -12.92 -9.63 -23.89
C SER A 31 -11.42 -9.53 -24.13
N ASN A 32 -11.02 -9.68 -25.39
CA ASN A 32 -9.66 -9.43 -25.85
C ASN A 32 -9.40 -7.94 -26.13
N PHE A 33 -10.46 -7.12 -26.17
CA PHE A 33 -10.38 -5.71 -26.52
C PHE A 33 -10.93 -4.81 -25.42
N CYS A 34 -10.30 -3.66 -25.23
CA CYS A 34 -10.69 -2.68 -24.24
C CYS A 34 -12.01 -2.02 -24.66
N PHE A 35 -13.04 -2.11 -23.82
CA PHE A 35 -14.34 -1.48 -24.07
C PHE A 35 -14.28 0.05 -24.21
N LYS A 36 -13.25 0.70 -23.67
CA LYS A 36 -13.10 2.17 -23.69
C LYS A 36 -12.38 2.69 -24.94
N CYS A 37 -11.34 2.00 -25.40
CA CYS A 37 -10.45 2.51 -26.45
C CYS A 37 -10.22 1.53 -27.61
N GLY A 38 -10.81 0.33 -27.56
CA GLY A 38 -10.66 -0.70 -28.59
C GLY A 38 -9.30 -1.40 -28.61
N SER A 39 -8.30 -0.93 -27.86
CA SER A 39 -6.96 -1.55 -27.87
C SER A 39 -6.94 -2.93 -27.21
N PRO A 40 -6.01 -3.82 -27.61
CA PRO A 40 -5.89 -5.16 -27.02
C PRO A 40 -5.73 -5.13 -25.50
N LEU A 41 -6.32 -6.11 -24.84
CA LEU A 41 -6.18 -6.34 -23.41
C LEU A 41 -5.04 -7.32 -23.13
N ILE A 42 -4.27 -7.04 -22.10
CA ILE A 42 -3.18 -7.88 -21.60
C ILE A 42 -3.72 -8.62 -20.39
N HIS A 43 -4.01 -9.91 -20.57
CA HIS A 43 -4.40 -10.80 -19.49
C HIS A 43 -3.16 -11.23 -18.69
N THR A 44 -3.19 -11.03 -17.38
CA THR A 44 -2.07 -11.36 -16.49
C THR A 44 -2.49 -12.45 -15.50
N THR A 45 -1.51 -13.10 -14.87
CA THR A 45 -1.70 -14.00 -13.73
C THR A 45 -1.56 -13.26 -12.39
N ILE A 46 -1.36 -11.94 -12.42
CA ILE A 46 -1.31 -11.11 -11.21
C ILE A 46 -2.71 -11.09 -10.60
N THR A 47 -2.80 -11.42 -9.31
CA THR A 47 -4.07 -11.37 -8.58
C THR A 47 -4.44 -9.93 -8.21
N ALA A 48 -5.71 -9.67 -7.93
CA ALA A 48 -6.18 -8.36 -7.48
C ALA A 48 -5.45 -7.91 -6.21
N GLU A 49 -5.09 -8.88 -5.36
CA GLU A 49 -4.29 -8.66 -4.17
C GLU A 49 -2.86 -8.21 -4.48
N GLU A 50 -2.16 -8.94 -5.34
CA GLU A 50 -0.80 -8.60 -5.74
C GLU A 50 -0.77 -7.23 -6.43
N MET A 51 -1.76 -6.95 -7.28
CA MET A 51 -1.91 -5.65 -7.93
C MET A 51 -2.17 -4.53 -6.91
N PHE A 52 -2.91 -4.79 -5.83
CA PHE A 52 -3.09 -3.84 -4.74
C PHE A 52 -1.75 -3.52 -4.05
N LEU A 53 -0.94 -4.55 -3.76
CA LEU A 53 0.39 -4.38 -3.15
C LEU A 53 1.33 -3.61 -4.09
N ILE A 54 1.35 -3.92 -5.38
CA ILE A 54 2.14 -3.21 -6.40
C ILE A 54 1.76 -1.72 -6.44
N ARG A 55 0.46 -1.41 -6.50
CA ARG A 55 -0.03 -0.03 -6.57
C ARG A 55 0.23 0.78 -5.30
N ARG A 56 0.39 0.11 -4.17
CA ARG A 56 0.82 0.75 -2.92
C ARG A 56 2.25 1.27 -3.00
N VAL A 57 3.09 0.65 -3.82
CA VAL A 57 4.47 1.08 -4.04
C VAL A 57 4.54 2.19 -5.07
N SER A 58 3.91 2.00 -6.23
CA SER A 58 3.80 3.03 -7.27
C SER A 58 2.59 2.78 -8.18
N GLU A 59 1.94 3.86 -8.61
CA GLU A 59 0.86 3.82 -9.60
C GLU A 59 1.37 4.01 -11.05
N ASP A 60 2.67 4.22 -11.22
CA ASP A 60 3.30 4.51 -12.51
C ASP A 60 3.14 3.32 -13.46
N ARG A 61 2.79 3.64 -14.71
CA ARG A 61 2.52 2.61 -15.72
C ARG A 61 3.74 1.76 -16.02
N GLU A 62 4.90 2.39 -16.12
CA GLU A 62 6.18 1.74 -16.40
C GLU A 62 6.60 0.80 -15.27
N PHE A 63 6.35 1.20 -14.01
CA PHE A 63 6.60 0.35 -12.86
C PHE A 63 5.70 -0.89 -12.86
N ILE A 64 4.41 -0.72 -13.12
CA ILE A 64 3.46 -1.85 -13.20
C ILE A 64 3.84 -2.79 -14.35
N GLU A 65 4.23 -2.26 -15.51
CA GLU A 65 4.72 -3.06 -16.65
C GLU A 65 6.01 -3.82 -16.30
N ALA A 66 6.94 -3.19 -15.58
CA ALA A 66 8.15 -3.85 -15.09
C ALA A 66 7.83 -4.99 -14.10
N MET A 67 6.84 -4.80 -13.23
CA MET A 67 6.39 -5.85 -12.31
C MET A 67 5.72 -7.02 -13.06
N ILE A 68 4.92 -6.75 -14.09
CA ILE A 68 4.32 -7.78 -14.96
C ILE A 68 5.41 -8.55 -15.70
N LYS A 69 6.42 -7.85 -16.20
CA LYS A 69 7.57 -8.46 -16.87
C LYS A 69 8.37 -9.34 -15.89
N LEU A 70 8.65 -8.83 -14.68
CA LEU A 70 9.36 -9.55 -13.63
C LEU A 70 8.64 -10.84 -13.23
N GLN A 71 7.31 -10.82 -13.14
CA GLN A 71 6.51 -12.02 -12.84
C GLN A 71 6.78 -13.15 -13.85
N LYS A 72 6.95 -12.81 -15.14
CA LYS A 72 7.20 -13.78 -16.21
C LYS A 72 8.66 -14.24 -16.28
N GLU A 73 9.60 -13.34 -16.04
CA GLU A 73 11.03 -13.61 -16.21
C GLU A 73 11.68 -14.22 -14.96
N ASN A 74 11.30 -13.75 -13.77
CA ASN A 74 11.85 -14.20 -12.50
C ASN A 74 10.77 -14.27 -11.42
N ILE A 75 9.99 -15.35 -11.48
CA ILE A 75 8.88 -15.58 -10.55
C ILE A 75 9.33 -15.64 -9.08
N ILE A 76 10.57 -16.09 -8.80
CA ILE A 76 11.11 -16.17 -7.43
C ILE A 76 11.32 -14.76 -6.89
N GLU A 77 11.97 -13.88 -7.66
CA GLU A 77 12.19 -12.49 -7.27
C GLU A 77 10.86 -11.72 -7.13
N TYR A 78 9.94 -11.90 -8.08
CA TYR A 78 8.61 -11.31 -8.01
C TYR A 78 7.90 -11.69 -6.70
N LYS A 79 7.83 -12.99 -6.37
CA LYS A 79 7.18 -13.49 -5.15
C LYS A 79 7.86 -12.96 -3.88
N SER A 80 9.19 -12.86 -3.88
CA SER A 80 9.95 -12.30 -2.76
C SER A 80 9.57 -10.84 -2.48
N ARG A 81 9.51 -10.01 -3.52
CA ARG A 81 9.10 -8.59 -3.42
C ARG A 81 7.65 -8.45 -2.93
N ILE A 82 6.73 -9.23 -3.51
CA ILE A 82 5.32 -9.24 -3.08
C ILE A 82 5.20 -9.65 -1.60
N ALA A 83 5.93 -10.68 -1.15
CA ALA A 83 5.90 -11.12 0.25
C ALA A 83 6.39 -10.01 1.20
N GLN A 84 7.47 -9.31 0.84
CA GLN A 84 7.96 -8.17 1.61
C GLN A 84 6.90 -7.06 1.72
N TRP A 85 6.30 -6.65 0.59
CA TRP A 85 5.28 -5.61 0.58
C TRP A 85 4.00 -6.04 1.30
N ARG A 86 3.68 -7.33 1.27
CA ARG A 86 2.56 -7.90 2.02
C ARG A 86 2.78 -7.72 3.51
N GLU A 87 3.96 -8.04 4.03
CA GLU A 87 4.30 -7.82 5.43
C GLU A 87 4.34 -6.34 5.81
N ASP A 88 4.84 -5.48 4.91
CA ASP A 88 4.82 -4.02 5.13
C ASP A 88 3.39 -3.47 5.13
N ALA A 89 2.52 -4.00 4.28
CA ALA A 89 1.09 -3.67 4.24
C ALA A 89 0.37 -4.14 5.51
N LYS A 90 0.66 -5.36 6.01
CA LYS A 90 0.17 -5.83 7.31
C LYS A 90 0.63 -4.92 8.44
N ARG A 91 1.92 -4.59 8.48
CA ARG A 91 2.51 -3.69 9.51
C ARG A 91 1.89 -2.30 9.46
N ALA A 92 1.51 -1.83 8.28
CA ALA A 92 0.82 -0.57 8.07
C ALA A 92 -0.71 -0.64 8.29
N GLY A 93 -1.26 -1.81 8.63
CA GLY A 93 -2.67 -2.00 8.97
C GLY A 93 -3.64 -1.88 7.79
N CYS A 94 -3.18 -2.14 6.56
CA CYS A 94 -3.98 -1.96 5.34
C CYS A 94 -4.26 -3.25 4.56
N TYR A 95 -3.81 -4.40 5.08
CA TYR A 95 -3.90 -5.71 4.41
C TYR A 95 -3.85 -6.86 5.45
N GLY A 96 -4.75 -7.85 5.37
CA GLY A 96 -4.87 -9.01 6.30
C GLY A 96 -6.19 -9.79 6.14
N THR A 97 -6.28 -11.05 6.61
CA THR A 97 -7.40 -11.98 6.38
C THR A 97 -8.60 -11.80 7.33
N GLU A 98 -9.80 -12.06 6.81
CA GLU A 98 -11.10 -11.91 7.48
C GLU A 98 -11.35 -12.94 8.62
N GLU A 99 -10.60 -14.04 8.69
CA GLU A 99 -10.59 -14.94 9.87
C GLU A 99 -9.74 -14.40 11.04
N GLN A 100 -9.07 -13.25 10.87
CA GLN A 100 -8.40 -12.50 11.93
C GLN A 100 -8.79 -11.02 11.96
N ALA A 101 -10.05 -10.73 11.56
CA ALA A 101 -10.92 -9.64 12.04
C ALA A 101 -11.63 -8.88 10.90
N LYS A 102 -12.92 -9.18 10.75
CA LYS A 102 -13.94 -8.16 10.50
C LYS A 102 -13.75 -6.99 11.46
N TYR A 103 -13.91 -5.78 10.94
CA TYR A 103 -14.11 -4.56 11.70
C TYR A 103 -12.85 -4.09 12.46
N VAL A 104 -12.23 -3.00 11.98
CA VAL A 104 -11.73 -2.00 12.92
C VAL A 104 -12.91 -1.07 13.19
N PRO A 105 -13.68 -1.24 14.29
CA PRO A 105 -14.17 -0.06 14.96
C PRO A 105 -12.94 0.72 15.41
N GLN A 106 -12.86 1.96 14.98
CA GLN A 106 -12.44 3.09 15.81
C GLN A 106 -11.29 2.80 16.81
N ALA A 107 -10.08 3.25 16.45
CA ALA A 107 -9.16 3.93 17.36
C ALA A 107 -9.28 3.58 18.86
N SER A 108 -8.76 2.42 19.30
CA SER A 108 -8.72 2.08 20.73
C SER A 108 -7.31 1.84 21.30
N ASN A 109 -6.28 1.66 20.46
CA ASN A 109 -4.89 1.52 20.92
C ASN A 109 -3.90 2.53 20.31
N LEU A 110 -4.36 3.50 19.52
CA LEU A 110 -3.51 4.64 19.17
C LEU A 110 -3.32 5.49 20.43
N PRO A 111 -2.09 5.83 20.83
CA PRO A 111 -1.86 6.68 21.98
C PRO A 111 -2.62 7.99 21.79
N LYS A 112 -3.58 8.27 22.67
CA LYS A 112 -4.32 9.52 22.64
C LYS A 112 -3.39 10.62 23.13
N CYS A 113 -3.49 11.79 22.51
CA CYS A 113 -2.79 12.95 23.05
C CYS A 113 -3.27 13.20 24.49
N PRO A 114 -2.41 13.17 25.51
CA PRO A 114 -2.82 13.38 26.90
C PRO A 114 -3.34 14.81 27.17
N TYR A 115 -3.10 15.74 26.23
CA TYR A 115 -3.51 17.13 26.35
C TYR A 115 -4.88 17.44 25.73
N CYS A 116 -5.25 16.75 24.65
CA CYS A 116 -6.49 17.06 23.91
C CYS A 116 -7.32 15.81 23.56
N ASN A 117 -6.90 14.64 24.02
CA ASN A 117 -7.52 13.33 23.79
C ASN A 117 -7.70 12.95 22.31
N SER A 118 -7.09 13.70 21.39
CA SER A 118 -7.16 13.44 19.96
C SER A 118 -6.36 12.20 19.57
N THR A 119 -6.91 11.43 18.64
CA THR A 119 -6.27 10.29 17.98
C THR A 119 -5.51 10.71 16.71
N ASN A 120 -5.56 12.00 16.33
CA ASN A 120 -4.83 12.55 15.19
C ASN A 120 -3.38 12.89 15.58
N ILE A 121 -2.55 11.86 15.64
CA ILE A 121 -1.14 11.93 16.03
C ILE A 121 -0.23 11.35 14.94
N LYS A 122 0.99 11.88 14.80
CA LYS A 122 2.03 11.40 13.87
C LYS A 122 3.31 11.03 14.61
N LYS A 123 4.03 10.01 14.15
CA LYS A 123 5.33 9.62 14.74
C LYS A 123 6.40 10.63 14.36
N ILE A 124 7.18 11.09 15.34
CA ILE A 124 8.30 12.02 15.10
C ILE A 124 9.47 11.20 14.55
N SER A 125 9.74 11.32 13.24
CA SER A 125 10.89 10.65 12.61
C SER A 125 12.21 11.21 13.16
N ALA A 126 13.14 10.32 13.49
CA ALA A 126 14.43 10.64 14.12
C ALA A 126 15.36 11.52 13.25
N THR A 127 15.04 11.74 11.99
CA THR A 127 15.86 12.51 11.04
C THR A 127 15.95 14.01 11.40
N ASN A 128 15.05 14.55 12.22
CA ASN A 128 15.16 15.94 12.69
C ASN A 128 15.99 16.13 13.97
N ARG A 129 16.59 15.05 14.54
CA ARG A 129 17.34 15.13 15.81
C ARG A 129 18.83 15.49 15.66
N ALA A 130 19.40 15.45 14.45
CA ALA A 130 20.84 15.63 14.27
C ALA A 130 21.30 17.09 14.07
N ALA A 131 20.40 18.03 13.78
CA ALA A 131 20.78 19.40 13.42
C ALA A 131 20.99 20.36 14.63
N SER A 132 20.93 19.89 15.88
CA SER A 132 21.11 20.75 17.06
C SER A 132 22.13 20.25 18.08
N ILE A 133 22.96 19.26 17.72
CA ILE A 133 24.02 18.74 18.58
C ILE A 133 25.37 19.39 18.22
N ILE A 134 25.37 20.71 17.97
CA ILE A 134 26.59 21.53 17.99
C ILE A 134 26.15 22.89 18.52
N GLY A 135 26.14 23.08 19.85
CA GLY A 135 25.60 24.34 20.37
C GLY A 135 25.70 24.52 21.87
N PHE A 136 24.74 23.99 22.64
CA PHE A 136 24.63 24.33 24.06
C PHE A 136 24.08 23.15 24.86
N GLY A 137 24.67 22.94 26.04
CA GLY A 137 24.43 21.78 26.89
C GLY A 137 22.99 21.58 27.35
N ILE A 138 22.65 20.31 27.61
CA ILE A 138 21.66 19.79 28.57
C ILE A 138 20.47 20.70 28.93
N LEU A 139 19.73 21.28 27.98
CA LEU A 139 18.43 21.89 28.28
C LEU A 139 17.52 21.88 27.05
N SER A 140 16.73 20.82 26.88
CA SER A 140 15.47 20.89 26.13
C SER A 140 14.53 19.75 26.52
N LYS A 141 13.33 20.12 26.97
CA LYS A 141 12.16 19.29 27.35
C LYS A 141 11.63 18.35 26.24
N LYS A 142 12.45 17.94 25.27
CA LYS A 142 12.07 17.13 24.10
C LYS A 142 12.79 15.78 23.99
N ILE A 143 13.50 15.36 25.04
CA ILE A 143 14.10 14.03 25.08
C ILE A 143 13.02 13.02 25.51
N GLY A 144 12.72 12.06 24.62
CA GLY A 144 11.80 10.96 24.89
C GLY A 144 10.47 10.98 24.13
N LYS A 145 10.11 12.12 23.52
CA LYS A 145 8.82 12.28 22.83
C LYS A 145 8.82 11.55 21.48
N GLN A 146 7.85 10.66 21.30
CA GLN A 146 7.74 9.78 20.13
C GLN A 146 6.64 10.23 19.16
N TRP A 147 5.68 11.02 19.64
CA TRP A 147 4.46 11.36 18.91
C TRP A 147 4.21 12.88 18.90
N HIS A 148 3.69 13.39 17.79
CA HIS A 148 3.24 14.77 17.63
C HIS A 148 1.73 14.76 17.38
N CYS A 149 0.96 15.49 18.17
CA CYS A 149 -0.47 15.65 17.94
C CYS A 149 -0.73 16.74 16.90
N ASN A 150 -1.41 16.39 15.81
CA ASN A 150 -1.76 17.38 14.77
C ASN A 150 -2.90 18.32 15.19
N ASN A 151 -3.66 17.95 16.23
CA ASN A 151 -4.80 18.73 16.71
C ASN A 151 -4.36 19.88 17.64
N CYS A 152 -3.65 19.56 18.73
CA CYS A 152 -3.17 20.58 19.67
C CYS A 152 -1.71 21.01 19.44
N LYS A 153 -1.06 20.47 18.40
CA LYS A 153 0.34 20.75 18.02
C LYS A 153 1.38 20.41 19.11
N SER A 154 1.01 19.60 20.10
CA SER A 154 1.89 19.19 21.20
C SER A 154 2.66 17.91 20.88
N ASP A 155 3.94 17.90 21.23
CA ASP A 155 4.80 16.70 21.20
C ASP A 155 4.69 15.95 22.55
N PHE A 156 4.58 14.62 22.54
CA PHE A 156 4.60 13.75 23.72
C PHE A 156 5.27 12.39 23.48
#